data_AF-A0A414RXV0-F1
#
_entry.id   AF-A0A414RXV0-F1
#
_cell.length_a   1.000
_cell.length_b   1.000
_cell.length_c   1.000
_cell.angle_alpha   90.00
_cell.angle_beta   90.00
_cell.angle_gamma   90.00
#
_symmetry.space_group_name_H-M   'P 1'
#
loop_
_entity.id
_entity.type
_entity.pdbx_description
1 polymer ?
#
loop_
_entity_poly.entity_id
_entity_poly.type
_entity_poly.pdbx_seq_one_letter_code
_entity_poly.pdbx_strand_id
1 'polypeptide(L)'
;NCDEFLYLGGNEKEGHKYVSELLGKETLDTNTYGQTKGRSGSYSVNYQQTGRELLTPDEIRLLDNRKAILFIRGERPIMDDKYDLKKHVNFRYTEDGGASPYDYAKTPLAHDDLKIDINRLDDYELLSTEDILGE
;
A
#
# COMPACT_ATOMS: atom_id res chain seq x y z
N ASN A 1 16.84 3.02 10.04
CA ASN A 1 16.66 1.93 9.07
C ASN A 1 15.42 1.18 9.50
N CYS A 2 14.48 0.91 8.59
CA CYS A 2 13.22 0.22 8.92
C CYS A 2 13.38 -1.26 8.56
N ASP A 3 13.16 -2.15 9.53
CA ASP A 3 13.35 -3.60 9.32
C ASP A 3 12.16 -4.26 8.63
N GLU A 4 11.04 -3.53 8.52
CA GLU A 4 9.79 -3.99 7.94
C GLU A 4 9.31 -3.05 6.83
N PHE A 5 8.77 -3.60 5.76
CA PHE A 5 8.11 -2.85 4.68
C PHE A 5 6.73 -3.46 4.42
N LEU A 6 5.68 -2.64 4.51
CA LEU A 6 4.30 -3.06 4.33
C LEU A 6 3.69 -2.38 3.11
N TYR A 7 3.22 -3.18 2.17
CA TYR A 7 2.53 -2.73 0.98
C TYR A 7 1.02 -2.95 1.10
N LEU A 8 0.25 -1.86 1.09
CA LEU A 8 -1.21 -1.84 1.26
C LEU A 8 -1.98 -1.64 -0.05
N GLY A 9 -1.28 -1.59 -1.19
CA GLY A 9 -1.86 -1.15 -2.46
C GLY A 9 -1.67 0.35 -2.70
N GLY A 10 -1.82 0.74 -3.96
CA GLY A 10 -1.65 2.11 -4.42
C GLY A 10 -1.87 2.17 -5.92
N ASN A 11 -1.90 3.37 -6.49
CA ASN A 11 -2.02 3.57 -7.94
C ASN A 11 -0.69 4.03 -8.58
N GLU A 12 0.39 4.00 -7.82
CA GLU A 12 1.72 4.43 -8.26
C GLU A 12 2.43 3.31 -9.01
N LYS A 13 2.77 3.57 -10.27
CA LYS A 13 3.43 2.60 -11.15
C LYS A 13 4.81 2.17 -10.63
N GLU A 14 5.58 3.12 -10.09
CA GLU A 14 6.92 2.85 -9.56
C GLU A 14 6.85 1.97 -8.31
N GLY A 15 5.87 2.21 -7.44
CA GLY A 15 5.63 1.37 -6.26
C GLY A 15 5.35 -0.10 -6.62
N HIS A 16 4.55 -0.38 -7.66
CA HIS A 16 4.29 -1.75 -8.10
C HIS A 16 5.55 -2.45 -8.61
N LYS A 17 6.38 -1.73 -9.37
CA LYS A 17 7.64 -2.27 -9.88
C LYS A 17 8.61 -2.60 -8.75
N TYR A 18 8.72 -1.69 -7.78
CA TYR A 18 9.57 -1.88 -6.60
C TYR A 18 9.14 -3.11 -5.78
N VAL A 19 7.83 -3.30 -5.57
CA VAL A 19 7.30 -4.48 -4.86
C VAL A 19 7.57 -5.78 -5.63
N SER A 20 7.40 -5.80 -6.97
CA SER A 20 7.74 -6.98 -7.79
C SER A 20 9.22 -7.34 -7.66
N GLU A 21 10.11 -6.35 -7.73
CA GLU A 21 11.55 -6.55 -7.58
C GLU A 21 11.92 -7.08 -6.19
N LEU A 22 11.24 -6.62 -5.13
CA LEU A 22 11.43 -7.13 -3.76
C LEU A 22 10.94 -8.56 -3.57
N LEU A 23 9.84 -8.95 -4.21
CA LEU A 23 9.31 -10.32 -4.17
C LEU A 23 10.25 -11.31 -4.89
N GLY A 24 10.89 -10.85 -5.95
CA GLY A 24 11.81 -11.65 -6.75
C GLY A 24 11.10 -12.56 -7.76
N LYS A 25 11.77 -13.65 -8.11
CA LYS A 25 11.36 -14.56 -9.19
C LYS A 25 11.04 -15.94 -8.67
N GLU A 26 10.01 -16.54 -9.24
CA GLU A 26 9.71 -17.97 -9.14
C GLU A 26 10.33 -18.75 -10.30
N THR A 27 10.57 -20.04 -10.07
CA THR A 27 10.99 -20.98 -11.10
C THR A 27 9.77 -21.76 -11.59
N LEU A 28 9.49 -21.66 -12.89
CA LEU A 28 8.44 -22.40 -13.57
C LEU A 28 9.04 -23.55 -14.36
N ASP A 29 8.68 -24.78 -13.98
CA ASP A 29 8.99 -26.00 -14.73
C ASP A 29 7.90 -26.25 -15.77
N THR A 30 8.25 -26.13 -17.05
CA THR A 30 7.35 -26.35 -18.18
C THR A 30 7.61 -27.69 -18.82
N ASN A 31 6.60 -28.56 -18.85
CA ASN A 31 6.66 -29.85 -19.53
C ASN A 31 5.86 -29.79 -20.82
N THR A 32 6.54 -29.88 -21.96
CA THR A 32 5.91 -29.89 -23.28
C THR A 32 5.81 -31.31 -23.80
N TYR A 33 4.59 -31.75 -24.11
CA TYR A 33 4.31 -33.09 -24.62
C TYR A 33 4.06 -33.03 -26.14
N GLY A 34 4.96 -33.61 -26.92
CA GLY A 34 4.78 -33.80 -28.36
C GLY A 34 4.22 -35.19 -28.63
N GLN A 35 2.97 -35.29 -29.08
CA GLN A 35 2.37 -36.57 -29.50
C GLN A 35 2.09 -36.53 -31.00
N THR A 36 2.61 -37.50 -31.75
CA THR A 36 2.22 -37.72 -33.16
C THR A 36 1.37 -38.98 -33.29
N LYS A 37 0.19 -38.85 -33.89
CA LYS A 37 -0.72 -39.98 -34.16
C LYS A 37 -0.60 -40.39 -35.63
N GLY A 38 0.16 -41.45 -35.89
CA GLY A 38 0.34 -42.09 -37.20
C GLY A 38 0.43 -43.62 -37.06
N ARG A 39 0.74 -44.34 -38.14
CA ARG A 39 0.84 -45.82 -38.17
C ARG A 39 1.91 -46.38 -37.22
N SER A 40 2.89 -45.56 -36.86
CA SER A 40 3.81 -45.73 -35.73
C SER A 40 3.84 -44.40 -34.98
N GLY A 41 3.14 -44.32 -33.84
CA GLY A 41 3.05 -43.08 -33.07
C GLY A 41 4.31 -42.84 -32.24
N SER A 42 4.80 -41.60 -32.20
CA SER A 42 5.89 -41.20 -31.30
C SER A 42 5.38 -40.24 -30.22
N TYR A 43 6.01 -40.31 -29.05
CA TYR A 43 5.76 -39.41 -27.93
C TYR A 43 7.10 -38.85 -27.46
N SER A 44 7.21 -37.53 -27.40
CA SER A 44 8.36 -36.81 -26.86
C SER A 44 7.93 -35.94 -25.69
N VAL A 45 8.79 -35.87 -24.67
CA VAL A 45 8.62 -34.97 -23.52
C VAL A 45 9.83 -34.04 -23.48
N ASN A 46 9.59 -32.74 -23.46
CA ASN A 46 10.61 -31.73 -23.29
C ASN A 46 10.40 -31.00 -21.96
N TYR A 47 11.46 -30.88 -21.16
CA TYR A 47 11.47 -30.20 -19.87
C TYR A 47 12.22 -28.88 -20.00
N GLN A 48 11.59 -27.77 -19.65
CA GLN A 48 12.20 -26.44 -19.68
C GLN A 48 11.94 -25.70 -18.37
N GLN A 49 13.01 -25.24 -17.71
CA GLN A 49 12.90 -24.34 -16.56
C GLN A 49 12.96 -22.89 -17.02
N THR A 50 12.01 -22.07 -16.58
CA THR A 50 11.96 -20.63 -16.90
C THR A 50 11.79 -19.83 -15.62
N GLY A 51 12.50 -18.71 -15.47
CA GLY A 51 12.30 -17.79 -14.34
C GLY A 51 11.24 -16.73 -14.68
N ARG A 52 10.21 -16.62 -13.84
CA ARG A 52 9.15 -15.60 -13.93
C ARG A 52 9.14 -14.76 -12.66
N GLU A 53 8.76 -13.49 -12.73
CA GLU A 53 8.47 -12.70 -11.52
C GLU A 53 7.36 -13.37 -10.71
N LEU A 54 7.53 -13.46 -9.38
CA LEU A 54 6.56 -14.12 -8.50
C LEU A 54 5.19 -13.43 -8.58
N LEU A 55 5.19 -12.09 -8.63
CA LEU A 55 4.04 -11.29 -9.01
C LEU A 55 4.51 -10.19 -9.95
N THR A 56 3.93 -10.13 -11.13
CA THR A 56 4.19 -9.03 -12.07
C THR A 56 3.60 -7.72 -11.55
N PRO A 57 4.14 -6.55 -11.95
CA PRO A 57 3.60 -5.26 -11.52
C PRO A 57 2.10 -5.09 -11.83
N ASP A 58 1.63 -5.70 -12.91
CA ASP A 58 0.21 -5.69 -13.31
C ASP A 58 -0.65 -6.56 -12.37
N GLU A 59 -0.13 -7.71 -11.94
CA GLU A 59 -0.79 -8.56 -10.92
C GLU A 59 -0.81 -7.88 -9.55
N ILE A 60 0.25 -7.14 -9.18
CA ILE A 60 0.30 -6.35 -7.93
C ILE A 60 -0.72 -5.21 -7.97
N ARG A 61 -0.91 -4.57 -9.13
CA ARG A 61 -1.93 -3.53 -9.33
C ARG A 61 -3.35 -4.09 -9.20
N LEU A 62 -3.56 -5.33 -9.62
CA LEU A 62 -4.85 -6.04 -9.54
C LEU A 62 -5.03 -6.81 -8.22
N LEU A 63 -4.09 -6.70 -7.28
CA LEU A 63 -4.18 -7.35 -5.98
C LEU A 63 -5.46 -6.92 -5.27
N ASP A 64 -6.18 -7.87 -4.68
CA ASP A 64 -7.40 -7.60 -3.92
C ASP A 64 -7.08 -6.56 -2.83
N ASN A 65 -7.91 -5.52 -2.71
CA ASN A 65 -7.77 -4.49 -1.70
C ASN A 65 -7.81 -5.04 -0.28
N ARG A 66 -8.32 -6.27 -0.08
CA ARG A 66 -8.24 -6.96 1.20
C ARG A 66 -6.85 -7.44 1.55
N LYS A 67 -5.96 -7.64 0.60
CA LYS A 67 -4.62 -8.21 0.85
C LYS A 67 -3.56 -7.14 1.02
N ALA A 68 -2.53 -7.48 1.77
CA ALA A 68 -1.31 -6.70 1.94
C ALA A 68 -0.10 -7.62 1.81
N ILE A 69 1.04 -7.04 1.44
CA ILE A 69 2.32 -7.75 1.35
C ILE A 69 3.25 -7.17 2.40
N LEU A 70 3.75 -8.02 3.30
CA LEU A 70 4.66 -7.68 4.38
C LEU A 70 6.04 -8.28 4.09
N PHE A 71 7.06 -7.44 4.20
CA PHE A 71 8.46 -7.82 4.10
C PHE A 71 9.11 -7.61 5.46
N ILE A 72 9.65 -8.68 6.03
CA ILE A 72 10.40 -8.67 7.30
C ILE A 72 11.83 -9.07 6.97
N ARG A 73 12.81 -8.34 7.52
CA ARG A 73 14.22 -8.64 7.30
C ARG A 73 14.56 -10.08 7.71
N GLY A 74 15.08 -10.87 6.76
CA GLY A 74 15.52 -12.25 7.01
C GLY A 74 14.43 -13.30 6.80
N GLU A 75 13.20 -12.89 6.58
CA GLU A 75 12.08 -13.78 6.30
C GLU A 75 11.63 -13.68 4.84
N ARG A 76 10.84 -14.67 4.41
CA ARG A 76 10.19 -14.62 3.11
C ARG A 76 9.05 -13.60 3.14
N PRO A 77 8.73 -12.94 2.01
CA PRO A 77 7.57 -12.06 1.92
C PRO A 77 6.28 -12.80 2.30
N ILE A 78 5.44 -12.15 3.09
CA ILE A 78 4.17 -12.71 3.56
C ILE A 78 3.04 -11.93 2.90
N MET A 79 2.07 -12.65 2.33
CA MET A 79 0.82 -12.07 1.86
C MET A 79 -0.30 -12.46 2.82
N ASP A 80 -0.95 -11.46 3.43
CA ASP A 80 -2.03 -11.66 4.39
C ASP A 80 -3.16 -10.65 4.18
N ASP A 81 -4.30 -10.89 4.79
CA ASP A 81 -5.44 -9.98 4.76
C ASP A 81 -5.22 -8.78 5.70
N LYS A 82 -5.64 -7.59 5.26
CA LYS A 82 -5.68 -6.36 6.04
C LYS A 82 -6.59 -6.54 7.24
N TYR A 83 -6.22 -5.88 8.32
CA TYR A 83 -7.00 -5.90 9.54
C TYR A 83 -8.41 -5.31 9.32
N ASP A 84 -9.44 -6.06 9.70
CA ASP A 84 -10.82 -5.62 9.65
C ASP A 84 -11.12 -4.66 10.82
N LEU A 85 -11.25 -3.37 10.51
CA LEU A 85 -11.53 -2.31 11.48
C LEU A 85 -12.78 -2.58 12.32
N LYS A 86 -13.79 -3.28 11.77
CA LYS A 86 -15.04 -3.57 12.51
C LYS A 86 -14.84 -4.51 13.68
N LYS A 87 -13.76 -5.31 13.67
CA LYS A 87 -13.40 -6.22 14.76
C LYS A 87 -12.63 -5.53 15.88
N HIS A 88 -12.22 -4.27 15.69
CA HIS A 88 -11.43 -3.56 16.67
C HIS A 88 -12.26 -3.25 17.93
N VAL A 89 -11.66 -3.41 19.12
CA VAL A 89 -12.33 -3.18 20.42
C VAL A 89 -12.92 -1.76 20.53
N ASN A 90 -12.21 -0.80 19.95
CA ASN A 90 -12.55 0.62 19.96
C ASN A 90 -13.36 1.07 18.72
N PHE A 91 -13.84 0.14 17.88
CA PHE A 91 -14.65 0.49 16.70
C PHE A 91 -15.90 1.29 17.08
N ARG A 92 -16.47 1.08 18.29
CA ARG A 92 -17.59 1.86 18.83
C ARG A 92 -17.36 3.39 18.91
N TYR A 93 -16.11 3.84 18.86
CA TYR A 93 -15.76 5.26 18.96
C TYR A 93 -15.59 5.93 17.59
N THR A 94 -15.69 5.18 16.49
CA THR A 94 -15.69 5.75 15.14
C THR A 94 -17.11 6.09 14.69
N GLU A 95 -17.23 6.95 13.67
CA GLU A 95 -18.52 7.29 13.06
C GLU A 95 -19.27 6.04 12.58
N ASP A 96 -18.55 5.11 11.93
CA ASP A 96 -19.11 3.83 11.49
C ASP A 96 -19.57 2.93 12.65
N GLY A 97 -19.03 3.15 13.85
CA GLY A 97 -19.41 2.46 15.09
C GLY A 97 -20.54 3.14 15.87
N GLY A 98 -21.07 4.26 15.36
CA GLY A 98 -22.17 5.03 15.97
C GLY A 98 -21.74 6.19 16.87
N ALA A 99 -20.45 6.53 16.91
CA ALA A 99 -20.00 7.74 17.57
C ALA A 99 -20.35 8.99 16.74
N SER A 100 -20.48 10.13 17.42
CA SER A 100 -20.67 11.41 16.72
C SER A 100 -19.43 11.75 15.87
N PRO A 101 -19.62 12.38 14.70
CA PRO A 101 -18.51 12.87 13.89
C PRO A 101 -17.52 13.72 14.68
N TYR A 102 -16.24 13.59 14.32
CA TYR A 102 -15.19 14.37 14.96
C TYR A 102 -15.36 15.85 14.62
N ASP A 103 -15.67 16.67 15.63
CA ASP A 103 -15.86 18.11 15.50
C ASP A 103 -14.55 18.84 15.86
N TYR A 104 -13.78 19.18 14.84
CA TYR A 104 -12.51 19.89 15.00
C TYR A 104 -12.69 21.28 15.67
N ALA A 105 -13.84 21.92 15.51
CA ALA A 105 -14.11 23.25 16.06
C ALA A 105 -14.47 23.25 17.55
N LYS A 106 -14.84 22.10 18.13
CA LYS A 106 -15.16 21.96 19.56
C LYS A 106 -14.04 21.30 20.38
N THR A 107 -12.88 21.05 19.77
CA THR A 107 -11.82 20.30 20.44
C THR A 107 -11.17 21.16 21.53
N PRO A 108 -11.09 20.71 22.79
CA PRO A 108 -10.59 21.51 23.92
C PRO A 108 -9.10 21.87 23.84
N LEU A 109 -8.37 21.21 22.94
CA LEU A 109 -6.96 21.46 22.61
C LEU A 109 -6.78 21.97 21.17
N ALA A 110 -7.88 22.35 20.48
CA ALA A 110 -7.71 23.24 19.36
C ALA A 110 -7.07 24.50 19.95
N HIS A 111 -5.81 24.75 19.59
CA HIS A 111 -5.30 26.09 19.73
C HIS A 111 -6.20 26.93 18.85
N ASP A 112 -7.19 27.59 19.48
CA ASP A 112 -8.03 28.58 18.83
C ASP A 112 -7.10 29.42 17.97
N ASP A 113 -7.48 29.57 16.70
CA ASP A 113 -6.94 30.59 15.82
C ASP A 113 -6.74 31.88 16.64
N LEU A 114 -5.61 32.56 16.40
CA LEU A 114 -5.19 33.78 17.09
C LEU A 114 -6.40 34.60 17.54
N LYS A 115 -6.54 34.82 18.86
CA LYS A 115 -7.55 35.74 19.41
C LYS A 115 -7.17 37.17 19.03
N ILE A 116 -7.47 37.54 17.79
CA ILE A 116 -7.29 38.89 17.28
C ILE A 116 -8.36 39.75 17.96
N ASP A 117 -7.93 40.70 18.78
CA ASP A 117 -8.83 41.71 19.30
C ASP A 117 -9.15 42.69 18.17
N ILE A 118 -10.38 42.62 17.67
CA ILE A 118 -10.89 43.46 16.59
C ILE A 118 -10.81 44.97 16.93
N ASN A 119 -10.75 45.33 18.22
CA ASN A 119 -10.62 46.72 18.66
C ASN A 119 -9.16 47.20 18.69
N ARG A 120 -8.20 46.28 18.52
CA ARG A 120 -6.76 46.55 18.51
C ARG A 120 -6.14 46.11 17.19
N LEU A 121 -6.91 46.12 16.10
CA LEU A 121 -6.45 45.64 14.80
C LEU A 121 -5.15 46.33 14.35
N ASP A 122 -5.00 47.61 14.71
CA ASP A 122 -3.82 48.44 14.42
C ASP A 122 -2.55 47.99 15.17
N ASP A 123 -2.67 47.18 16.22
CA ASP A 123 -1.53 46.63 16.97
C ASP A 123 -1.00 45.32 16.36
N TYR A 124 -1.66 44.80 15.33
CA TYR A 124 -1.27 43.57 14.65
C TYR A 124 -0.76 43.87 13.24
N GLU A 125 0.43 43.37 12.92
CA GLU A 125 0.98 43.42 11.57
C GLU A 125 0.81 42.04 10.91
N LEU A 126 0.07 42.00 9.80
CA LEU A 126 -0.07 40.78 9.00
C LEU A 126 1.11 40.67 8.05
N LEU A 127 2.07 39.82 8.41
CA LEU A 127 3.20 39.52 7.56
C LEU A 127 2.79 38.48 6.51
N SER A 128 3.18 38.73 5.26
CA SER A 128 3.07 37.71 4.22
C SER A 128 4.09 36.58 4.47
N THR A 129 3.89 35.45 3.82
CA THR A 129 4.87 34.34 3.87
C THR A 129 6.25 34.75 3.36
N GLU A 130 6.32 35.72 2.44
CA GLU A 130 7.56 36.28 1.89
C GLU A 130 8.30 37.10 2.97
N ASP A 131 7.56 37.92 3.72
CA ASP A 131 8.12 38.75 4.82
C ASP A 131 8.67 37.90 5.98
N ILE A 132 8.09 36.72 6.23
CA ILE A 132 8.51 35.80 7.30
C ILE A 132 9.77 35.00 6.89
N LEU A 133 9.89 34.65 5.62
CA LEU A 133 10.96 33.79 5.10
C LEU A 133 12.21 34.58 4.65
N GLY A 134 12.10 35.90 4.51
CA GLY A 134 13.25 36.77 4.21
C GLY A 134 13.86 36.56 2.82
N GLU A 135 13.04 36.14 1.85
CA GLU A 135 13.38 36.12 0.41
C GLU A 135 12.82 37.34 -0.32
#